data_AF-A0A1B6ELR0-F1
#
_entry.id   AF-A0A1B6ELR0-F1
#
_cell.length_a   1.000
_cell.length_b   1.000
_cell.length_c   1.000
_cell.angle_alpha   90.00
_cell.angle_beta   90.00
_cell.angle_gamma   90.00
#
_symmetry.space_group_name_H-M   'P 1'
#
loop_
_entity.id
_entity.type
_entity.pdbx_description
1 polymer ?
#
loop_
_entity_poly.entity_id
_entity_poly.type
_entity_poly.pdbx_seq_one_letter_code
_entity_poly.pdbx_strand_id
1 'polypeptide(L)'
;VKAVSTDWPVSSHMMRLLTFLACLTTHAPVKAALLHLTIRNTSDKTQRYPDLILSLCHILRANHEAPTHVQAQECILSVIQSLCHCELTLVPPPGILQGGGAASTEMYLANTLPPRDLLGTLTLVMLEHAADPGHSQTTVQGCLRAFLMLTEHDYGFFHLKNCLEKKPDALYNVVSKIVSAWGPEARETLSCLLELLRG
;
A
#
# COMPACT_ATOMS: atom_id res chain seq x y z
N VAL A 1 -20.48 10.10 8.95
CA VAL A 1 -20.36 9.16 7.81
C VAL A 1 -20.80 7.80 8.34
N LYS A 2 -21.80 7.14 7.73
CA LYS A 2 -22.17 5.78 8.16
C LYS A 2 -20.91 4.94 8.03
N ALA A 3 -20.47 4.33 9.14
CA ALA A 3 -19.41 3.34 9.11
C ALA A 3 -19.73 2.35 7.99
N VAL A 4 -18.79 2.16 7.06
CA VAL A 4 -18.85 1.01 6.17
C VAL A 4 -18.93 -0.19 7.12
N SER A 5 -20.09 -0.81 7.17
CA SER A 5 -20.30 -1.99 8.00
C SER A 5 -19.36 -3.08 7.48
N THR A 6 -18.61 -3.70 8.38
CA THR A 6 -17.66 -4.79 8.13
C THR A 6 -18.24 -5.95 7.32
N ASP A 7 -19.57 -6.06 7.30
CA ASP A 7 -20.28 -7.27 6.85
C ASP A 7 -20.80 -7.19 5.42
N TRP A 8 -20.60 -6.07 4.69
CA TRP A 8 -21.14 -5.95 3.32
C TRP A 8 -20.04 -5.91 2.26
N PRO A 9 -20.14 -6.74 1.21
CA PRO A 9 -19.23 -6.69 0.08
C PRO A 9 -19.25 -5.31 -0.58
N VAL A 10 -18.12 -4.91 -1.12
CA VAL A 10 -18.02 -3.68 -1.91
C VAL A 10 -19.02 -3.70 -3.06
N SER A 11 -19.87 -2.66 -3.14
CA SER A 11 -20.87 -2.52 -4.20
C SER A 11 -20.24 -2.23 -5.56
N SER A 12 -20.92 -2.57 -6.65
CA SER A 12 -20.45 -2.29 -8.02
C SER A 12 -20.22 -0.79 -8.30
N HIS A 13 -20.90 0.10 -7.58
CA HIS A 13 -20.65 1.53 -7.69
C HIS A 13 -19.32 1.92 -7.02
N MET A 14 -19.09 1.45 -5.79
CA MET A 14 -17.83 1.66 -5.08
C MET A 14 -16.66 1.05 -5.86
N MET A 15 -16.84 -0.14 -6.44
CA MET A 15 -15.85 -0.76 -7.30
C MET A 15 -15.38 0.14 -8.44
N ARG A 16 -16.31 0.73 -9.18
CA ARG A 16 -15.97 1.66 -10.28
C ARG A 16 -15.20 2.87 -9.80
N LEU A 17 -15.54 3.40 -8.63
CA LEU A 17 -14.82 4.53 -8.03
C LEU A 17 -13.40 4.13 -7.62
N LEU A 18 -13.22 2.94 -7.03
CA LEU A 18 -11.91 2.43 -6.63
C LEU A 18 -11.02 2.14 -7.84
N THR A 19 -11.56 1.54 -8.91
CA THR A 19 -10.82 1.32 -10.15
C THR A 19 -10.40 2.65 -10.78
N PHE A 20 -11.29 3.64 -10.80
CA PHE A 20 -10.97 4.97 -11.31
C PHE A 20 -9.89 5.66 -10.47
N LEU A 21 -10.00 5.59 -9.15
CA LEU A 21 -8.99 6.13 -8.23
C LEU A 21 -7.63 5.46 -8.45
N ALA A 22 -7.58 4.12 -8.51
CA ALA A 22 -6.37 3.35 -8.77
C ALA A 22 -5.68 3.81 -10.06
N CYS A 23 -6.45 3.97 -11.13
CA CYS A 23 -5.95 4.50 -12.41
C CYS A 23 -5.37 5.91 -12.25
N LEU A 24 -6.12 6.84 -11.65
CA LEU A 24 -5.66 8.21 -11.47
C LEU A 24 -4.38 8.30 -10.63
N THR A 25 -4.28 7.50 -9.56
CA THR A 25 -3.13 7.54 -8.64
C THR A 25 -1.82 7.08 -9.28
N THR A 26 -1.85 6.41 -10.43
CA THR A 26 -0.65 6.08 -11.23
C THR A 26 0.02 7.29 -11.86
N HIS A 27 -0.55 8.49 -11.73
CA HIS A 27 0.03 9.74 -12.22
C HIS A 27 0.60 10.59 -11.07
N ALA A 28 1.84 11.05 -11.24
CA ALA A 28 2.56 11.82 -10.21
C ALA A 28 1.82 13.06 -9.68
N PRO A 29 1.12 13.88 -10.49
CA PRO A 29 0.34 15.01 -9.97
C PRO A 29 -0.81 14.58 -9.05
N VAL A 30 -1.50 13.49 -9.40
CA VAL A 30 -2.62 12.97 -8.60
C VAL A 30 -2.10 12.38 -7.30
N LYS A 31 -1.03 11.60 -7.35
CA LYS A 31 -0.36 11.06 -6.17
C LYS A 31 0.04 12.19 -5.21
N ALA A 32 0.71 13.23 -5.72
CA ALA A 32 1.12 14.38 -4.92
C ALA A 32 -0.10 15.08 -4.28
N ALA A 33 -1.17 15.31 -5.05
CA ALA A 33 -2.40 15.89 -4.53
C ALA A 33 -3.04 15.00 -3.45
N LEU A 34 -3.09 13.68 -3.65
CA LEU A 34 -3.66 12.74 -2.70
C LEU A 34 -2.86 12.69 -1.39
N LEU A 35 -1.52 12.68 -1.47
CA LEU A 35 -0.66 12.81 -0.29
C LEU A 35 -0.94 14.14 0.42
N HIS A 36 -0.93 15.27 -0.29
CA HIS A 36 -1.22 16.57 0.34
C HIS A 36 -2.60 16.63 1.03
N LEU A 37 -3.64 16.06 0.41
CA LEU A 37 -4.99 16.04 0.97
C LEU A 37 -5.14 15.10 2.17
N THR A 38 -4.37 14.01 2.22
CA THR A 38 -4.44 13.00 3.30
C THR A 38 -3.56 13.33 4.50
N ILE A 39 -2.50 14.12 4.31
CA ILE A 39 -1.55 14.52 5.36
C ILE A 39 -2.01 15.79 6.11
N ARG A 40 -2.77 16.67 5.45
CA ARG A 40 -3.12 17.98 6.03
C ARG A 40 -4.12 17.85 7.20
N ASN A 41 -3.60 18.02 8.40
CA ASN A 41 -4.32 17.91 9.67
C ASN A 41 -5.18 19.17 9.96
N THR A 42 -6.50 18.99 9.98
CA THR A 42 -7.40 19.31 11.11
C THR A 42 -7.45 20.72 11.72
N SER A 43 -7.52 21.79 10.92
CA SER A 43 -8.22 23.01 11.39
C SER A 43 -9.62 23.13 10.79
N ASP A 44 -9.84 22.49 9.64
CA ASP A 44 -11.09 22.57 8.88
C ASP A 44 -11.82 21.22 8.96
N LYS A 45 -12.83 21.15 9.82
CA LYS A 45 -13.67 19.96 10.05
C LYS A 45 -14.46 19.53 8.80
N THR A 46 -14.40 20.29 7.71
CA THR A 46 -15.07 19.97 6.44
C THR A 46 -14.28 18.96 5.58
N GLN A 47 -12.98 18.76 5.85
CA GLN A 47 -12.14 17.89 5.02
C GLN A 47 -12.30 16.41 5.39
N ARG A 48 -12.87 15.61 4.47
CA ARG A 48 -13.12 14.16 4.63
C ARG A 48 -12.00 13.26 4.09
N TYR A 49 -10.86 13.85 3.69
CA TYR A 49 -9.78 13.12 3.05
C TYR A 49 -8.98 12.20 3.99
N PRO A 50 -8.74 12.54 5.28
CA PRO A 50 -8.15 11.58 6.22
C PRO A 50 -8.99 10.31 6.41
N ASP A 51 -10.32 10.46 6.42
CA ASP A 51 -11.26 9.33 6.50
C ASP A 51 -11.19 8.41 5.28
N LEU A 52 -10.74 8.91 4.13
CA LEU A 52 -10.59 8.11 2.92
C LEU A 52 -9.57 6.99 3.13
N ILE A 53 -8.35 7.31 3.58
CA ILE A 53 -7.31 6.27 3.77
C ILE A 53 -7.75 5.27 4.83
N LEU A 54 -8.38 5.72 5.91
CA LEU A 54 -8.94 4.82 6.92
C LEU A 54 -10.00 3.89 6.32
N SER A 55 -10.87 4.40 5.45
CA SER A 55 -11.88 3.61 4.74
C SER A 55 -11.25 2.58 3.78
N LEU A 56 -10.20 2.96 3.04
CA LEU A 56 -9.46 2.03 2.18
C LEU A 56 -8.79 0.92 3.02
N CYS A 57 -8.16 1.28 4.14
CA CYS A 57 -7.56 0.32 5.06
C CYS A 57 -8.62 -0.62 5.65
N HIS A 58 -9.82 -0.11 5.94
CA HIS A 58 -10.92 -0.93 6.45
C HIS A 58 -11.39 -1.98 5.44
N ILE A 59 -11.56 -1.59 4.17
CA ILE A 59 -11.91 -2.53 3.09
C ILE A 59 -10.80 -3.57 2.89
N LEU A 60 -9.53 -3.14 2.98
CA LEU A 60 -8.38 -4.04 2.83
C LEU A 60 -8.32 -5.09 3.96
N ARG A 61 -8.68 -4.72 5.20
CA ARG A 61 -8.73 -5.65 6.34
C ARG A 61 -9.91 -6.62 6.31
N ALA A 62 -11.00 -6.27 5.62
CA ALA A 62 -12.21 -7.08 5.63
C ALA A 62 -12.00 -8.34 4.79
N ASN A 63 -12.06 -9.51 5.43
CA ASN A 63 -12.01 -10.78 4.74
C ASN A 63 -13.38 -11.09 4.11
N HIS A 64 -13.44 -11.20 2.79
CA HIS A 64 -14.66 -11.45 2.06
C HIS A 64 -14.37 -12.18 0.73
N GLU A 65 -15.08 -13.29 0.46
CA GLU A 65 -14.83 -14.15 -0.69
C GLU A 65 -15.45 -13.64 -2.00
N ALA A 66 -16.41 -12.71 -1.94
CA ALA A 66 -17.00 -12.15 -3.15
C ALA A 66 -15.94 -11.57 -4.10
N PRO A 67 -15.96 -11.93 -5.40
CA PRO A 67 -14.97 -11.47 -6.37
C PRO A 67 -14.88 -9.94 -6.47
N THR A 68 -16.01 -9.24 -6.30
CA THR A 68 -16.03 -7.78 -6.29
C THR A 68 -15.21 -7.21 -5.14
N HIS A 69 -15.26 -7.83 -3.96
CA HIS A 69 -14.49 -7.36 -2.80
C HIS A 69 -13.00 -7.62 -2.98
N VAL A 70 -12.62 -8.79 -3.49
CA VAL A 70 -11.21 -9.11 -3.82
C VAL A 70 -10.65 -8.11 -4.83
N GLN A 71 -11.41 -7.81 -5.89
CA GLN A 71 -11.02 -6.81 -6.88
C GLN A 71 -10.92 -5.40 -6.26
N ALA A 72 -11.75 -5.08 -5.26
CA ALA A 72 -11.66 -3.83 -4.51
C ALA A 72 -10.30 -3.73 -3.79
N GLN A 73 -9.90 -4.82 -3.14
CA GLN A 73 -8.63 -4.92 -2.42
C GLN A 73 -7.45 -4.79 -3.38
N GLU A 74 -7.50 -5.40 -4.57
CA GLU A 74 -6.50 -5.22 -5.62
C GLU A 74 -6.38 -3.75 -6.06
N CYS A 75 -7.51 -3.06 -6.28
CA CYS A 75 -7.51 -1.63 -6.61
C CYS A 75 -6.91 -0.78 -5.48
N ILE A 76 -7.24 -1.10 -4.22
CA ILE A 76 -6.70 -0.39 -3.05
C ILE A 76 -5.20 -0.61 -2.92
N LEU A 77 -4.71 -1.83 -3.12
CA LEU A 77 -3.28 -2.14 -3.11
C LEU A 77 -2.56 -1.37 -4.22
N SER A 78 -3.14 -1.26 -5.41
CA SER A 78 -2.59 -0.45 -6.50
C SER A 78 -2.48 1.04 -6.14
N VAL A 79 -3.48 1.60 -5.43
CA VAL A 79 -3.42 2.95 -4.86
C VAL A 79 -2.27 3.07 -3.86
N ILE A 80 -2.16 2.15 -2.89
CA ILE A 80 -1.12 2.17 -1.86
C ILE A 80 0.27 2.05 -2.49
N GLN A 81 0.45 1.14 -3.44
CA GLN A 81 1.67 0.98 -4.22
C GLN A 81 2.07 2.27 -4.92
N SER A 82 1.13 2.93 -5.60
CA SER A 82 1.38 4.21 -6.28
C SER A 82 1.80 5.31 -5.29
N LEU A 83 1.17 5.35 -4.11
CA LEU A 83 1.54 6.28 -3.04
C LEU A 83 2.95 6.02 -2.50
N CYS A 84 3.38 4.77 -2.44
CA CYS A 84 4.70 4.37 -1.94
C CYS A 84 5.80 4.34 -3.04
N HIS A 85 5.45 4.53 -4.30
CA HIS A 85 6.41 4.44 -5.41
C HIS A 85 7.25 5.72 -5.52
N CYS A 86 8.49 5.72 -5.01
CA CYS A 86 9.32 6.93 -4.91
C CYS A 86 9.58 7.61 -6.27
N GLU A 87 9.74 6.84 -7.35
CA GLU A 87 9.97 7.34 -8.72
C GLU A 87 8.72 7.90 -9.39
N LEU A 88 7.52 7.68 -8.82
CA LEU A 88 6.29 8.29 -9.32
C LEU A 88 6.15 9.65 -8.66
N THR A 89 6.89 10.63 -9.16
CA THR A 89 7.04 11.94 -8.50
C THR A 89 7.15 13.09 -9.48
N LEU A 90 6.87 14.30 -8.98
CA LEU A 90 7.12 15.57 -9.67
C LEU A 90 8.47 16.18 -9.27
N VAL A 91 9.16 15.58 -8.30
CA VAL A 91 10.46 16.04 -7.80
C VAL A 91 11.57 15.39 -8.62
N PRO A 92 12.56 16.14 -9.11
CA PRO A 92 13.69 15.56 -9.81
C PRO A 92 14.49 14.64 -8.88
N PRO A 93 14.90 13.44 -9.34
CA PRO A 93 15.75 12.55 -8.57
C PRO A 93 17.07 13.21 -8.12
N PRO A 94 17.65 12.75 -7.00
CA PRO A 94 18.93 13.25 -6.51
C PRO A 94 20.04 13.15 -7.58
N GLY A 95 20.88 14.17 -7.69
CA GLY A 95 22.04 14.18 -8.59
C GLY A 95 21.77 14.55 -10.06
N ILE A 96 20.50 14.74 -10.47
CA ILE A 96 20.17 15.12 -11.86
C ILE A 96 20.41 16.61 -12.14
N LEU A 97 20.19 17.49 -11.17
CA LEU A 97 20.38 18.93 -11.35
C LEU A 97 21.86 19.32 -11.11
N GLN A 98 22.62 19.47 -12.19
CA GLN A 98 23.97 20.04 -12.15
C GLN A 98 23.89 21.56 -11.89
N GLY A 99 23.95 21.99 -10.63
CA GLY A 99 23.92 23.42 -10.31
C GLY A 99 23.57 23.80 -8.87
N GLY A 100 23.93 22.99 -7.87
CA GLY A 100 23.75 23.34 -6.45
C GLY A 100 22.31 23.29 -5.91
N GLY A 101 21.34 22.85 -6.72
CA GLY A 101 19.93 22.68 -6.34
C GLY A 101 19.44 21.23 -6.29
N ALA A 102 20.34 20.24 -6.38
CA ALA A 102 19.94 18.84 -6.27
C ALA A 102 19.41 18.55 -4.85
N ALA A 103 18.15 18.09 -4.76
CA ALA A 103 17.57 17.68 -3.50
C ALA A 103 18.41 16.53 -2.90
N SER A 104 18.65 16.58 -1.59
CA SER A 104 19.23 15.44 -0.87
C SER A 104 18.29 14.23 -1.00
N THR A 105 18.82 13.01 -0.87
CA THR A 105 17.99 11.79 -0.86
C THR A 105 16.88 11.88 0.19
N GLU A 106 17.18 12.43 1.36
CA GLU A 106 16.20 12.66 2.44
C GLU A 106 15.08 13.60 2.00
N MET A 107 15.42 14.74 1.38
CA MET A 107 14.45 15.70 0.88
C MET A 107 13.62 15.11 -0.26
N TYR A 108 14.24 14.33 -1.15
CA TYR A 108 13.54 13.61 -2.20
C TYR A 108 12.48 12.68 -1.61
N LEU A 109 12.89 11.75 -0.73
CA LEU A 109 11.99 10.78 -0.10
C LEU A 109 10.87 11.47 0.71
N ALA A 110 11.18 12.55 1.42
CA ALA A 110 10.20 13.32 2.19
C ALA A 110 9.11 13.96 1.30
N ASN A 111 9.41 14.24 0.03
CA ASN A 111 8.44 14.81 -0.91
C ASN A 111 7.79 13.75 -1.82
N THR A 112 8.32 12.53 -1.90
CA THR A 112 7.80 11.48 -2.78
C THR A 112 6.99 10.42 -2.05
N LEU A 113 7.13 10.26 -0.73
CA LEU A 113 6.52 9.17 0.04
C LEU A 113 5.50 9.65 1.07
N PRO A 114 4.63 8.76 1.58
CA PRO A 114 3.76 9.07 2.70
C PRO A 114 4.56 9.43 3.96
N PRO A 115 4.03 10.30 4.83
CA PRO A 115 4.70 10.67 6.07
C PRO A 115 4.74 9.46 7.02
N ARG A 116 5.61 9.55 8.02
CA ARG A 116 5.96 8.47 8.94
C ARG A 116 4.75 7.70 9.48
N ASP A 117 3.74 8.41 9.98
CA ASP A 117 2.58 7.79 10.60
C ASP A 117 1.69 7.07 9.58
N LEU A 118 1.52 7.67 8.40
CA LEU A 118 0.74 7.09 7.31
C LEU A 118 1.44 5.88 6.71
N LEU A 119 2.74 5.98 6.42
CA LEU A 119 3.52 4.87 5.86
C LEU A 119 3.56 3.68 6.82
N GLY A 120 3.77 3.92 8.11
CA GLY A 120 3.72 2.87 9.13
C GLY A 120 2.34 2.20 9.20
N THR A 121 1.26 2.97 9.10
CA THR A 121 -0.11 2.44 9.09
C THR A 121 -0.37 1.58 7.86
N LEU A 122 -0.05 2.08 6.66
CA LEU A 122 -0.24 1.35 5.40
C LEU A 122 0.58 0.05 5.39
N THR A 123 1.83 0.10 5.83
CA THR A 123 2.71 -1.06 5.91
C THR A 123 2.16 -2.12 6.87
N LEU A 124 1.66 -1.71 8.04
CA LEU A 124 1.06 -2.62 9.00
C LEU A 124 -0.22 -3.28 8.48
N VAL A 125 -1.09 -2.50 7.82
CA VAL A 125 -2.34 -3.01 7.23
C VAL A 125 -2.02 -4.03 6.14
N MET A 126 -1.07 -3.74 5.25
CA MET A 126 -0.65 -4.67 4.21
C MET A 126 -0.05 -5.95 4.81
N LEU A 127 0.72 -5.84 5.90
CA LEU A 127 1.32 -7.01 6.56
C LEU A 127 0.26 -7.90 7.20
N GLU A 128 -0.73 -7.30 7.85
CA GLU A 128 -1.89 -8.01 8.39
C GLU A 128 -2.67 -8.73 7.30
N HIS A 129 -2.94 -8.02 6.20
CA HIS A 129 -3.63 -8.57 5.05
C HIS A 129 -2.85 -9.74 4.43
N ALA A 130 -1.54 -9.60 4.23
CA ALA A 130 -0.70 -10.66 3.67
C ALA A 130 -0.65 -11.90 4.56
N ALA A 131 -0.61 -11.71 5.88
CA ALA A 131 -0.50 -12.77 6.87
C ALA A 131 -1.85 -13.45 7.20
N ASP A 132 -2.98 -12.89 6.79
CA ASP A 132 -4.29 -13.49 7.03
C ASP A 132 -4.57 -14.66 6.06
N PRO A 133 -4.90 -15.87 6.56
CA PRO A 133 -5.16 -17.03 5.72
C PRO A 133 -6.40 -16.88 4.84
N GLY A 134 -7.31 -15.95 5.14
CA GLY A 134 -8.56 -15.72 4.42
C GLY A 134 -8.48 -14.87 3.15
N HIS A 135 -7.43 -14.05 2.97
CA HIS A 135 -7.31 -13.20 1.79
C HIS A 135 -6.87 -13.95 0.51
N SER A 136 -7.08 -13.38 -0.68
CA SER A 136 -6.73 -14.07 -1.93
C SER A 136 -5.21 -14.11 -2.16
N GLN A 137 -4.69 -15.11 -2.87
CA GLN A 137 -3.26 -15.13 -3.25
C GLN A 137 -2.86 -13.90 -4.08
N THR A 138 -3.74 -13.41 -4.96
CA THR A 138 -3.47 -12.23 -5.81
C THR A 138 -3.26 -10.95 -4.99
N THR A 139 -4.05 -10.76 -3.94
CA THR A 139 -3.93 -9.59 -3.05
C THR A 139 -2.73 -9.70 -2.12
N VAL A 140 -2.39 -10.92 -1.65
CA VAL A 140 -1.13 -11.19 -0.93
C VAL A 140 0.07 -10.87 -1.82
N GLN A 141 0.07 -11.31 -3.08
CA GLN A 141 1.12 -10.98 -4.04
C GLN A 141 1.25 -9.46 -4.24
N GLY A 142 0.13 -8.72 -4.27
CA GLY A 142 0.13 -7.25 -4.29
C GLY A 142 0.82 -6.64 -3.07
N CYS A 143 0.60 -7.17 -1.87
CA CYS A 143 1.30 -6.74 -0.67
C CYS A 143 2.81 -7.00 -0.74
N LEU A 144 3.23 -8.20 -1.20
CA LEU A 144 4.64 -8.54 -1.35
C LEU A 144 5.38 -7.61 -2.33
N ARG A 145 4.75 -7.27 -3.47
CA ARG A 145 5.29 -6.28 -4.40
C ARG A 145 5.44 -4.90 -3.76
N ALA A 146 4.49 -4.50 -2.91
CA ALA A 146 4.59 -3.24 -2.17
C ALA A 146 5.75 -3.28 -1.18
N PHE A 147 5.95 -4.38 -0.46
CA PHE A 147 7.09 -4.54 0.43
C PHE A 147 8.43 -4.50 -0.30
N LEU A 148 8.53 -5.13 -1.47
CA LEU A 148 9.75 -5.08 -2.28
C LEU A 148 10.11 -3.64 -2.65
N MET A 149 9.14 -2.82 -3.09
CA MET A 149 9.38 -1.39 -3.33
C MET A 149 9.85 -0.66 -2.07
N LEU A 150 9.30 -0.98 -0.89
CA LEU A 150 9.74 -0.37 0.36
C LEU A 150 11.19 -0.76 0.72
N THR A 151 11.69 -1.91 0.28
CA THR A 151 13.09 -2.33 0.51
C THR A 151 14.09 -1.59 -0.37
N GLU A 152 13.65 -0.86 -1.41
CA GLU A 152 14.54 -0.12 -2.31
C GLU A 152 15.19 1.11 -1.66
N HIS A 153 14.70 1.52 -0.48
CA HIS A 153 15.23 2.68 0.25
C HIS A 153 15.09 2.53 1.77
N ASP A 154 16.05 3.08 2.53
CA ASP A 154 16.15 2.91 3.99
C ASP A 154 14.88 3.32 4.75
N TYR A 155 14.20 4.37 4.30
CA TYR A 155 12.97 4.86 4.94
C TYR A 155 11.83 3.83 4.88
N GLY A 156 11.63 3.16 3.74
CA GLY A 156 10.58 2.16 3.56
C GLY A 156 10.95 0.88 4.32
N PHE A 157 12.21 0.47 4.21
CA PHE A 157 12.74 -0.71 4.89
C PHE A 157 12.62 -0.59 6.41
N PHE A 158 12.91 0.59 6.97
CA PHE A 158 12.71 0.88 8.39
C PHE A 158 11.27 0.61 8.84
N HIS A 159 10.28 1.05 8.07
CA HIS A 159 8.88 0.84 8.40
C HIS A 159 8.45 -0.63 8.28
N LEU A 160 8.90 -1.32 7.23
CA LEU A 160 8.65 -2.76 7.06
C LEU A 160 9.25 -3.58 8.21
N LYS A 161 10.52 -3.34 8.53
CA LYS A 161 11.21 -3.97 9.65
C LYS A 161 10.46 -3.79 10.97
N ASN A 162 10.08 -2.56 11.29
CA ASN A 162 9.32 -2.26 12.52
C ASN A 162 7.97 -3.01 12.57
N CYS A 163 7.30 -3.20 11.43
CA CYS A 163 6.06 -3.96 11.36
C CYS A 163 6.29 -5.47 11.55
N LEU A 164 7.37 -6.01 10.97
CA LEU A 164 7.78 -7.41 11.13
C LEU A 164 8.19 -7.73 12.58
N GLU A 165 8.93 -6.83 13.23
CA GLU A 165 9.29 -6.98 14.66
C GLU A 165 8.05 -6.99 15.57
N LYS A 166 7.01 -6.22 15.22
CA LYS A 166 5.71 -6.24 15.92
C LYS A 166 4.89 -7.50 15.65
N LYS A 167 5.18 -8.22 14.57
CA LYS A 167 4.43 -9.41 14.10
C LYS A 167 5.40 -10.50 13.63
N PRO A 168 6.11 -11.16 14.56
CA PRO A 168 7.14 -12.13 14.22
C PRO A 168 6.60 -13.31 13.39
N ASP A 169 5.33 -13.67 13.56
CA ASP A 169 4.71 -14.80 12.85
C ASP A 169 4.22 -14.43 11.43
N ALA A 170 4.29 -13.16 11.02
CA ALA A 170 3.68 -12.71 9.76
C ALA A 170 4.28 -13.41 8.53
N LEU A 171 5.62 -13.51 8.45
CA LEU A 171 6.29 -14.20 7.34
C LEU A 171 5.99 -15.69 7.35
N TYR A 172 5.95 -16.31 8.52
CA TYR A 172 5.57 -17.72 8.64
C TYR A 172 4.13 -17.94 8.11
N ASN A 173 3.19 -17.07 8.48
CA ASN A 173 1.81 -17.17 8.02
C ASN A 173 1.69 -16.98 6.50
N VAL A 174 2.43 -16.03 5.91
CA VAL A 174 2.51 -15.84 4.45
C VAL A 174 3.02 -17.11 3.77
N VAL A 175 4.13 -17.69 4.26
CA VAL A 175 4.69 -18.94 3.71
C VAL A 175 3.70 -20.09 3.84
N SER A 176 3.10 -20.27 5.03
CA SER A 176 2.11 -21.30 5.28
C SER A 176 0.92 -21.20 4.32
N LYS A 177 0.46 -19.98 4.05
CA LYS A 177 -0.61 -19.71 3.09
C LYS A 177 -0.22 -20.11 1.66
N ILE A 178 0.94 -19.66 1.19
CA ILE A 178 1.45 -20.00 -0.16
C ILE A 178 1.54 -21.52 -0.33
N VAL A 179 2.03 -22.24 0.68
CA VAL A 179 2.16 -23.69 0.64
C VAL A 179 0.80 -24.39 0.69
N SER A 180 -0.16 -23.88 1.47
CA SER A 180 -1.50 -24.48 1.63
C SER A 180 -2.36 -24.46 0.37
N ALA A 181 -2.10 -23.54 -0.55
CA ALA A 181 -2.87 -23.37 -1.79
C ALA A 181 -1.94 -23.34 -3.01
N TRP A 182 -1.18 -24.41 -3.20
CA TRP A 182 -0.17 -24.50 -4.26
C TRP A 182 -0.80 -24.51 -5.67
N GLY A 183 -0.29 -23.63 -6.53
CA GLY A 183 -0.75 -23.44 -7.91
C GLY A 183 0.12 -22.43 -8.65
N PRO A 184 -0.22 -22.05 -9.89
CA PRO A 184 0.51 -21.04 -10.66
C PRO A 184 0.68 -19.72 -9.88
N GLU A 185 -0.40 -19.18 -9.34
CA GLU A 185 -0.41 -17.95 -8.52
C GLU A 185 0.51 -18.06 -7.28
N ALA A 186 0.55 -19.23 -6.64
CA ALA A 186 1.40 -19.47 -5.48
C ALA A 186 2.90 -19.45 -5.85
N ARG A 187 3.26 -19.90 -7.06
CA ARG A 187 4.65 -19.85 -7.54
C ARG A 187 5.13 -18.42 -7.76
N GLU A 188 4.28 -17.59 -8.36
CA GLU A 188 4.61 -16.18 -8.55
C GLU A 188 4.70 -15.44 -7.22
N THR A 189 3.78 -15.72 -6.30
CA THR A 189 3.78 -15.18 -4.94
C THR A 189 5.03 -15.62 -4.17
N LEU A 190 5.43 -16.89 -4.29
CA LEU A 190 6.67 -17.40 -3.72
C LEU A 190 7.90 -16.72 -4.32
N SER A 191 7.94 -16.53 -5.64
CA SER A 191 9.05 -15.81 -6.30
C SER A 191 9.21 -14.41 -5.73
N CYS A 192 8.10 -13.67 -5.60
CA CYS A 192 8.09 -12.33 -5.04
C CYS A 192 8.54 -12.32 -3.57
N LEU A 193 8.12 -13.31 -2.77
CA LEU A 193 8.61 -13.46 -1.38
C LEU A 193 10.11 -13.73 -1.33
N LEU A 194 10.63 -14.60 -2.20
CA LEU A 194 12.06 -14.91 -2.24
C LEU A 194 12.90 -13.71 -2.68
N GLU A 195 12.39 -12.87 -3.57
CA GLU A 195 13.00 -11.59 -3.92
C GLU A 195 13.03 -10.65 -2.72
N LEU A 196 11.91 -10.53 -1.99
CA LEU A 196 11.83 -9.74 -0.77
C LEU A 196 12.83 -10.19 0.31
N LEU A 197 13.05 -11.50 0.45
CA LEU A 197 13.99 -12.06 1.43
C LEU A 197 15.46 -11.95 1.00
N ARG A 198 15.73 -11.65 -0.28
CA ARG A 198 17.09 -11.47 -0.81
C ARG A 198 17.58 -10.02 -0.72
N GLY A 199 16.66 -9.06 -0.70
CA GLY A 199 16.96 -7.63 -0.46
C GLY A 199 17.33 -7.39 0.99
#